data_AF-A0AAU6Z5N6-F1
#
_entry.id   AF-A0AAU6Z5N6-F1
#
_cell.length_a   1.000
_cell.length_b   1.000
_cell.length_c   1.000
_cell.angle_alpha   90.00
_cell.angle_beta   90.00
_cell.angle_gamma   90.00
#
_symmetry.space_group_name_H-M   'P 1'
#
loop_
_entity.id
_entity.type
_entity.pdbx_description
1 polymer ?
#
loop_
_entity_poly.entity_id
_entity_poly.type
_entity_poly.pdbx_seq_one_letter_code
_entity_poly.pdbx_strand_id
1 'polypeptide(L)'
;MASIQERAKERGVTLNNVWYEADDPAVVAFVPQAPNGDLAGFTADVTSVAASAHGFAVRIKNVKRSTGASKAIQSRLAADTGYWAELGITITAHGINTDGDTVIADVLDAKDLDDVRRQMIARYGQGIDVQNVSGRAQPASRPSH
;
A
#
# COMPACT_ATOMS: atom_id res chain seq x y z
N MET A 1 11.41 -23.97 15.12
CA MET A 1 11.35 -23.49 13.72
C MET A 1 11.44 -21.97 13.74
N ALA A 2 12.37 -21.37 13.02
CA ALA A 2 12.42 -19.91 12.88
C ALA A 2 11.21 -19.42 12.08
N SER A 3 10.57 -18.35 12.56
CA SER A 3 9.42 -17.69 11.93
C SER A 3 9.82 -17.02 10.61
N ILE A 4 8.84 -16.72 9.75
CA ILE A 4 9.08 -15.98 8.50
C ILE A 4 9.70 -14.61 8.77
N GLN A 5 9.39 -13.97 9.89
CA GLN A 5 9.96 -12.69 10.28
C GLN A 5 11.46 -12.81 10.65
N GLU A 6 11.85 -13.88 11.34
CA GLU A 6 13.26 -14.15 11.67
C GLU A 6 14.07 -14.46 10.41
N ARG A 7 13.53 -15.30 9.52
CA ARG A 7 14.15 -15.61 8.21
C ARG A 7 14.29 -14.37 7.32
N ALA A 8 13.29 -13.49 7.33
CA ALA A 8 13.38 -12.21 6.61
C ALA A 8 14.58 -11.39 7.11
N LYS A 9 14.72 -11.27 8.44
CA LYS A 9 15.82 -10.54 9.06
C LYS A 9 17.19 -11.14 8.72
N GLU A 10 17.33 -12.46 8.78
CA GLU A 10 18.56 -13.17 8.41
C GLU A 10 18.96 -12.96 6.95
N ARG A 11 17.97 -12.82 6.07
CA ARG A 11 18.14 -12.59 4.64
C ARG A 11 18.29 -11.11 4.26
N GLY A 12 18.27 -10.18 5.23
CA GLY A 12 18.28 -8.74 4.93
C GLY A 12 17.01 -8.26 4.21
N VAL A 13 15.87 -8.89 4.47
CA VAL A 13 14.56 -8.56 3.91
C VAL A 13 13.65 -8.04 5.03
N THR A 14 12.89 -6.97 4.76
CA THR A 14 11.91 -6.45 5.72
C THR A 14 10.52 -6.92 5.33
N LEU A 15 9.90 -7.75 6.17
CA LEU A 15 8.48 -8.10 6.00
C LEU A 15 7.62 -6.83 6.11
N ASN A 16 6.76 -6.60 5.13
CA ASN A 16 5.97 -5.38 5.05
C ASN A 16 4.50 -5.55 5.44
N ASN A 17 3.81 -6.48 4.77
CA ASN A 17 2.42 -6.82 5.06
C ASN A 17 2.09 -8.24 4.57
N VAL A 18 1.02 -8.83 5.10
CA VAL A 18 0.47 -10.11 4.64
C VAL A 18 -1.04 -9.97 4.48
N TRP A 19 -1.59 -10.41 3.35
CA TRP A 19 -3.03 -10.41 3.09
C TRP A 19 -3.47 -11.66 2.32
N TYR A 20 -4.78 -11.83 2.20
CA TYR A 20 -5.40 -12.90 1.40
C TYR A 20 -6.10 -12.28 0.20
N GLU A 21 -5.96 -12.91 -0.97
CA GLU A 21 -6.73 -12.57 -2.16
C GLU A 21 -7.98 -13.45 -2.24
N ALA A 22 -9.05 -12.95 -2.87
CA ALA A 22 -10.39 -13.54 -2.78
C ALA A 22 -10.48 -15.00 -3.27
N ASP A 23 -9.63 -15.39 -4.22
CA ASP A 23 -9.64 -16.69 -4.88
C ASP A 23 -8.32 -17.48 -4.69
N ASP A 24 -7.42 -17.00 -3.83
CA ASP A 24 -5.98 -17.23 -3.99
C ASP A 24 -5.18 -17.35 -2.68
N PRO A 25 -3.89 -17.78 -2.77
CA PRO A 25 -2.98 -17.87 -1.62
C PRO A 25 -2.77 -16.57 -0.86
N ALA A 26 -2.31 -16.67 0.40
CA ALA A 26 -1.81 -15.49 1.08
C ALA A 26 -0.66 -14.86 0.29
N VAL A 27 -0.64 -13.53 0.25
CA VAL A 27 0.43 -12.75 -0.35
C VAL A 27 1.25 -12.12 0.75
N VAL A 28 2.56 -12.29 0.66
CA VAL A 28 3.55 -11.70 1.55
C VAL A 28 4.25 -10.57 0.81
N ALA A 29 4.02 -9.34 1.24
CA ALA A 29 4.78 -8.18 0.76
C ALA A 29 6.02 -7.97 1.62
N PHE A 30 7.13 -7.64 0.97
CA PHE A 30 8.37 -7.27 1.66
C PHE A 30 9.14 -6.19 0.92
N VAL A 31 9.99 -5.49 1.67
CA VAL A 31 10.94 -4.51 1.16
C VAL A 31 12.32 -5.17 1.08
N PRO A 32 12.91 -5.35 -0.13
CA PRO A 32 14.29 -5.77 -0.26
C PRO A 32 15.20 -4.68 0.29
N GLN A 33 16.09 -4.98 1.25
CA GLN A 33 17.12 -4.02 1.63
C GLN A 33 18.26 -4.10 0.62
N ALA A 34 18.27 -3.19 -0.33
CA ALA A 34 19.37 -3.08 -1.29
C ALA A 34 20.66 -2.64 -0.58
N PRO A 35 21.85 -3.12 -1.00
CA PRO A 35 22.11 -4.10 -2.06
C PRO A 35 22.26 -5.56 -1.55
N ASN A 36 22.07 -5.84 -0.25
CA ASN A 36 22.50 -7.10 0.37
C ASN A 36 21.38 -8.10 0.66
N GLY A 37 20.12 -7.78 0.37
CA GLY A 37 18.99 -8.67 0.63
C GLY A 37 18.99 -9.92 -0.26
N ASP A 38 19.04 -11.11 0.34
CA ASP A 38 18.89 -12.40 -0.35
C ASP A 38 17.41 -12.72 -0.56
N LEU A 39 16.86 -12.11 -1.61
CA LEU A 39 15.45 -12.25 -1.94
C LEU A 39 15.07 -13.64 -2.41
N ALA A 40 15.96 -14.28 -3.17
CA ALA A 40 15.75 -15.62 -3.67
C ALA A 40 15.73 -16.62 -2.52
N GLY A 41 16.66 -16.50 -1.57
CA GLY A 41 16.68 -17.32 -0.36
C GLY A 41 15.46 -17.09 0.52
N PHE A 42 15.04 -15.84 0.72
CA PHE A 42 13.81 -15.56 1.48
C PHE A 42 12.56 -16.12 0.78
N THR A 43 12.50 -16.06 -0.55
CA THR A 43 11.41 -16.64 -1.34
C THR A 43 11.33 -18.15 -1.19
N ALA A 44 12.48 -18.84 -1.19
CA ALA A 44 12.57 -20.27 -0.94
C ALA A 44 12.14 -20.62 0.50
N ASP A 45 12.54 -19.81 1.48
CA ASP A 45 12.15 -19.96 2.88
C ASP A 45 10.63 -19.89 3.07
N VAL A 46 9.97 -18.88 2.47
CA VAL A 46 8.51 -18.73 2.52
C VAL A 46 7.81 -19.89 1.83
N THR A 47 8.29 -20.31 0.66
CA THR A 47 7.72 -21.44 -0.09
C THR A 47 7.85 -22.76 0.67
N SER A 48 8.98 -22.98 1.35
CA SER A 48 9.21 -24.17 2.17
C SER A 48 8.25 -24.25 3.37
N VAL A 49 8.05 -23.12 4.07
CA VAL A 49 7.06 -23.04 5.16
C VAL A 49 5.65 -23.28 4.64
N ALA A 50 5.30 -22.67 3.51
CA ALA A 50 3.99 -22.84 2.86
C ALA A 50 3.73 -24.32 2.46
N ALA A 51 4.70 -24.98 1.85
CA ALA A 51 4.62 -26.40 1.49
C ALA A 51 4.44 -27.31 2.72
N SER A 52 5.06 -26.97 3.85
CA SER A 52 4.90 -27.72 5.10
C SER A 52 3.53 -27.54 5.76
N ALA A 53 2.79 -26.48 5.41
CA ALA A 53 1.48 -26.14 5.97
C ALA A 53 0.30 -26.69 5.13
N HIS A 54 0.37 -27.98 4.72
CA HIS A 54 -0.72 -28.70 4.03
C HIS A 54 -1.18 -28.10 2.69
N GLY A 55 -0.26 -27.62 1.84
CA GLY A 55 -0.61 -27.16 0.49
C GLY A 55 -1.18 -25.74 0.43
N PHE A 56 -1.00 -24.96 1.50
CA PHE A 56 -1.24 -23.54 1.47
C PHE A 56 -0.28 -22.89 0.47
N ALA A 57 -0.79 -22.35 -0.64
CA ALA A 57 0.05 -21.59 -1.55
C ALA A 57 0.37 -20.23 -0.93
N VAL A 58 1.53 -19.65 -1.28
CA VAL A 58 1.91 -18.29 -0.89
C VAL A 58 2.47 -17.57 -2.11
N ARG A 59 2.05 -16.33 -2.32
CA ARG A 59 2.66 -15.43 -3.29
C ARG A 59 3.54 -14.42 -2.60
N ILE A 60 4.51 -13.93 -3.36
CA ILE A 60 5.49 -12.97 -2.91
C ILE A 60 5.36 -11.70 -3.74
N LYS A 61 5.31 -10.56 -3.05
CA LYS A 61 5.26 -9.24 -3.68
C LYS A 61 6.41 -8.36 -3.19
N ASN A 62 7.22 -7.89 -4.13
CA ASN A 62 8.26 -6.91 -3.84
C ASN A 62 7.61 -5.53 -3.78
N VAL A 63 7.79 -4.83 -2.65
CA VAL A 63 7.35 -3.45 -2.48
C VAL A 63 8.54 -2.51 -2.30
N LYS A 64 8.37 -1.23 -2.64
CA LYS A 64 9.44 -0.24 -2.60
C LYS A 64 9.59 0.40 -1.22
N ARG A 65 8.52 0.51 -0.45
CA ARG A 65 8.48 1.16 0.86
C ARG A 65 7.86 0.29 1.91
N SER A 66 8.24 0.60 3.15
CA SER A 66 7.63 -0.01 4.31
C SER A 66 6.29 0.64 4.65
N THR A 67 5.40 -0.11 5.29
CA THR A 67 4.15 0.37 5.87
C THR A 67 4.41 1.52 6.85
N GLY A 68 5.55 1.51 7.55
CA GLY A 68 5.98 2.62 8.40
C GLY A 68 6.24 3.92 7.63
N ALA A 69 6.92 3.83 6.48
CA ALA A 69 7.14 4.98 5.60
C ALA A 69 5.81 5.49 5.01
N SER A 70 4.92 4.58 4.60
CA SER A 70 3.58 4.93 4.11
C SER A 70 2.72 5.59 5.19
N LYS A 71 2.78 5.12 6.44
CA LYS A 71 2.13 5.78 7.60
C LYS A 71 2.63 7.21 7.81
N ALA A 72 3.93 7.45 7.66
CA ALA A 72 4.48 8.80 7.78
C ALA A 72 3.92 9.74 6.69
N ILE A 73 3.77 9.25 5.46
CA ILE A 73 3.12 10.00 4.37
C ILE A 73 1.64 10.26 4.69
N GLN A 74 0.91 9.23 5.13
CA GLN A 74 -0.51 9.32 5.47
C GLN A 74 -0.76 10.38 6.54
N SER A 75 0.03 10.39 7.61
CA SER A 75 -0.08 11.38 8.69
C SER A 75 0.17 12.81 8.20
N ARG A 76 1.14 13.00 7.29
CA ARG A 76 1.42 14.30 6.68
C ARG A 76 0.26 14.77 5.80
N LEU A 77 -0.30 13.87 4.99
CA LEU A 77 -1.48 14.15 4.16
C LEU A 77 -2.69 14.54 5.03
N ALA A 78 -2.94 13.81 6.11
CA ALA A 78 -4.03 14.12 7.04
C ALA A 78 -3.92 15.53 7.65
N ALA A 79 -2.70 15.94 8.01
CA ALA A 79 -2.43 17.28 8.54
C ALA A 79 -2.56 18.40 7.49
N ASP A 80 -2.34 18.08 6.21
CA ASP A 80 -2.37 19.05 5.11
C ASP A 80 -3.73 19.17 4.41
N THR A 81 -4.79 18.54 4.92
CA THR A 81 -6.13 18.62 4.31
C THR A 81 -6.62 20.06 4.10
N GLY A 82 -6.31 20.98 5.02
CA GLY A 82 -6.61 22.41 4.88
C GLY A 82 -5.86 23.09 3.72
N TYR A 83 -4.58 22.75 3.53
CA TYR A 83 -3.78 23.26 2.40
C TYR A 83 -4.38 22.86 1.05
N TRP A 84 -4.86 21.64 0.91
CA TRP A 84 -5.52 21.19 -0.32
C TRP A 84 -6.86 21.89 -0.55
N ALA A 85 -7.63 22.11 0.51
CA ALA A 85 -8.89 22.84 0.43
C ALA A 85 -8.70 24.29 -0.04
N GLU A 86 -7.63 24.98 0.38
CA GLU A 86 -7.27 26.32 -0.10
C GLU A 86 -6.95 26.35 -1.59
N LEU A 87 -6.46 25.24 -2.15
CA LEU A 87 -6.23 25.06 -3.59
C LEU A 87 -7.50 24.61 -4.35
N GLY A 88 -8.64 24.52 -3.68
CA GLY A 88 -9.90 24.05 -4.25
C GLY A 88 -9.94 22.53 -4.49
N ILE A 89 -9.17 21.76 -3.73
CA ILE A 89 -9.07 20.30 -3.84
C ILE A 89 -9.59 19.68 -2.54
N THR A 90 -10.64 18.86 -2.64
CA THR A 90 -11.23 18.20 -1.47
C THR A 90 -10.69 16.77 -1.34
N ILE A 91 -9.94 16.46 -0.27
CA ILE A 91 -9.56 15.08 0.06
C ILE A 91 -10.67 14.45 0.90
N THR A 92 -11.38 13.47 0.34
CA THR A 92 -12.52 12.83 1.02
C THR A 92 -12.14 11.63 1.85
N ALA A 93 -11.09 10.92 1.46
CA ALA A 93 -10.56 9.77 2.18
C ALA A 93 -9.09 9.58 1.84
N HIS A 94 -8.37 8.91 2.73
CA HIS A 94 -7.01 8.49 2.45
C HIS A 94 -6.66 7.23 3.25
N GLY A 95 -5.90 6.34 2.63
CA GLY A 95 -5.52 5.06 3.23
C GLY A 95 -4.24 4.52 2.62
N ILE A 96 -3.63 3.56 3.29
CA ILE A 96 -2.50 2.81 2.73
C ILE A 96 -3.09 1.64 1.94
N ASN A 97 -2.60 1.42 0.72
CA ASN A 97 -3.00 0.28 -0.09
C ASN A 97 -2.64 -1.06 0.59
N THR A 98 -3.22 -2.16 0.10
CA THR A 98 -3.10 -3.48 0.73
C THR A 98 -1.66 -3.97 0.89
N ASP A 99 -0.77 -3.64 -0.05
CA ASP A 99 0.64 -4.08 0.04
C ASP A 99 1.49 -3.23 0.99
N GLY A 100 0.95 -2.11 1.50
CA GLY A 100 1.63 -1.24 2.45
C GLY A 100 2.59 -0.21 1.84
N ASP A 101 2.73 -0.14 0.51
CA ASP A 101 3.76 0.67 -0.18
C ASP A 101 3.30 2.10 -0.52
N THR A 102 1.99 2.29 -0.71
CA THR A 102 1.45 3.52 -1.29
C THR A 102 0.27 4.05 -0.49
N VAL A 103 0.28 5.35 -0.21
CA VAL A 103 -0.89 6.07 0.30
C VAL A 103 -1.77 6.46 -0.86
N ILE A 104 -3.04 6.09 -0.83
CA ILE A 104 -4.06 6.50 -1.80
C ILE A 104 -4.86 7.64 -1.19
N ALA A 105 -4.95 8.75 -1.90
CA ALA A 105 -5.82 9.88 -1.57
C ALA A 105 -7.01 9.90 -2.54
N ASP A 106 -8.22 9.85 -1.98
CA ASP A 106 -9.45 10.07 -2.73
C ASP A 106 -9.71 11.58 -2.81
N VAL A 107 -9.74 12.11 -4.03
CA VAL A 107 -9.83 13.54 -4.31
C VAL A 107 -11.09 13.87 -5.11
N LEU A 108 -11.80 14.93 -4.68
CA LEU A 108 -12.88 15.61 -5.39
C LEU A 108 -12.44 17.02 -5.83
N ASP A 109 -13.22 17.59 -6.75
CA ASP A 109 -13.10 18.98 -7.25
C ASP A 109 -11.79 19.29 -8.02
N ALA A 110 -10.92 18.30 -8.20
CA ALA A 110 -9.74 18.43 -9.04
C ALA A 110 -10.13 18.62 -10.52
N LYS A 111 -9.73 19.76 -11.09
CA LYS A 111 -9.89 20.05 -12.53
C LYS A 111 -9.02 19.16 -13.40
N ASP A 112 -7.83 18.79 -12.90
CA ASP A 112 -6.85 17.91 -13.54
C ASP A 112 -6.24 17.00 -12.48
N LEU A 113 -6.57 15.71 -12.54
CA LEU A 113 -6.11 14.71 -11.56
C LEU A 113 -4.60 14.43 -11.69
N ASP A 114 -4.05 14.51 -12.90
CA ASP A 114 -2.63 14.25 -13.12
C ASP A 114 -1.80 15.40 -12.57
N ASP A 115 -2.30 16.63 -12.67
CA ASP A 115 -1.67 17.77 -12.02
C ASP A 115 -1.68 17.64 -10.50
N VAL A 116 -2.82 17.30 -9.90
CA VAL A 116 -2.92 17.05 -8.45
C VAL A 116 -1.97 15.92 -8.02
N ARG A 117 -1.89 14.82 -8.79
CA ARG A 117 -0.95 13.73 -8.53
C ARG A 117 0.49 14.23 -8.52
N ARG A 118 0.91 15.03 -9.52
CA ARG A 118 2.26 15.59 -9.56
C ARG A 118 2.54 16.49 -8.36
N GLN A 119 1.60 17.35 -7.98
CA GLN A 119 1.74 18.23 -6.81
C GLN A 119 1.85 17.42 -5.51
N MET A 120 1.03 16.39 -5.32
CA MET A 120 1.10 15.49 -4.17
C MET A 120 2.43 14.74 -4.12
N ILE A 121 2.91 14.22 -5.26
CA ILE A 121 4.23 13.59 -5.34
C ILE A 121 5.35 14.57 -5.01
N ALA A 122 5.28 15.82 -5.46
CA ALA A 122 6.27 16.84 -5.13
C ALA A 122 6.30 17.15 -3.63
N ARG A 123 5.14 17.14 -2.96
CA ARG A 123 5.01 17.46 -1.54
C ARG A 123 5.33 16.31 -0.60
N TYR A 124 4.89 15.09 -0.94
CA TYR A 124 4.96 13.91 -0.07
C TYR A 124 5.97 12.87 -0.54
N GLY A 125 6.46 12.99 -1.77
CA GLY A 125 7.31 12.00 -2.42
C GLY A 125 6.50 10.97 -3.22
N GLN A 126 7.22 10.05 -3.86
CA GLN A 126 6.69 9.04 -4.79
C GLN A 126 5.80 7.95 -4.14
N GLY A 127 5.50 8.06 -2.83
CA GLY A 127 4.74 7.07 -2.04
C GLY A 127 3.28 7.42 -1.84
N ILE A 128 2.78 8.39 -2.61
CA ILE A 128 1.37 8.78 -2.65
C ILE A 128 0.86 8.64 -4.07
N ASP A 129 -0.39 8.23 -4.21
CA ASP A 129 -1.15 8.25 -5.45
C ASP A 129 -2.54 8.83 -5.19
N VAL A 130 -3.19 9.28 -6.27
CA VAL A 130 -4.45 10.01 -6.23
C VAL A 130 -5.47 9.31 -7.10
N GLN A 131 -6.67 9.15 -6.55
CA GLN A 131 -7.82 8.59 -7.24
C GLN A 131 -8.96 9.61 -7.22
N ASN A 132 -9.65 9.74 -8.36
CA ASN A 132 -10.82 10.60 -8.45
C ASN A 132 -12.06 9.83 -7.99
N VAL A 133 -12.78 10.40 -7.03
CA VAL A 133 -13.98 9.80 -6.45
C VAL A 133 -15.27 10.19 -7.18
N SER A 134 -15.23 11.13 -8.14
CA SER A 134 -16.41 11.52 -8.91
C SER A 134 -17.02 10.39 -9.78
N GLY A 135 -16.33 9.24 -9.89
CA GLY A 135 -16.85 8.00 -10.48
C GLY A 135 -17.30 6.91 -9.49
N ARG A 136 -17.09 7.07 -8.17
CA ARG A 136 -17.66 6.13 -7.17
C ARG A 136 -19.08 6.59 -6.89
N ALA A 137 -20.05 5.84 -7.43
CA ALA A 137 -21.47 6.08 -7.31
C ALA A 137 -21.86 6.67 -5.94
N GLN A 138 -22.48 7.86 -5.96
CA GLN A 138 -23.35 8.27 -4.87
C GLN A 138 -24.27 7.09 -4.53
N PRO A 139 -24.44 6.69 -3.26
CA PRO A 139 -25.48 5.74 -2.92
C PRO A 139 -26.79 6.32 -3.46
N ALA A 140 -27.38 5.63 -4.43
CA ALA A 140 -28.61 6.06 -5.08
C ALA A 140 -29.60 6.43 -3.99
N SER A 141 -30.03 7.69 -3.96
CA SER A 141 -31.07 8.18 -3.07
C SER A 141 -32.25 7.23 -3.20
N ARG A 142 -32.47 6.41 -2.17
CA ARG A 142 -33.52 5.40 -2.15
C ARG A 142 -34.85 6.15 -2.29
N PRO A 143 -35.66 5.91 -3.35
CA PRO A 143 -36.93 6.60 -3.47
C PRO A 143 -37.81 6.14 -2.32
N SER A 144 -38.25 7.10 -1.51
CA SER A 144 -39.27 6.90 -0.49
C SER A 144 -40.59 6.65 -1.21
N HIS A 145 -41.11 5.42 -1.12
CA HIS A 145 -42.50 5.12 -1.41
C HIS A 145 -43.33 5.21 -0.13
#